data_AF-A0A9E3RVF1-F1
#
_entry.id   AF-A0A9E3RVF1-F1
#
_cell.length_a   1.000
_cell.length_b   1.000
_cell.length_c   1.000
_cell.angle_alpha   90.00
_cell.angle_beta   90.00
_cell.angle_gamma   90.00
#
_symmetry.space_group_name_H-M   'P 1'
#
loop_
_entity.id
_entity.type
_entity.pdbx_description
1 polymer ?
#
loop_
_entity_poly.entity_id
_entity_poly.type
_entity_poly.pdbx_seq_one_letter_code
_entity_poly.pdbx_strand_id
1 'polypeptide(L)'
;MNLCRGLSISMGFCLIASWAWAYPEFQQYVQSHSGRTTNCAMCHKHPDGPTGLKPGQIGSLSEEEMNQLNQARAAFEPGKNPHNPILNEFGNKIIATIGKTKFLELRLHPQDLPSALGQDSDLDHDGISDADEYVAGTHPVDESSGIPFRLFVHNLKRYAFHIVMIALATGAGVYGLNALLKWFDLVLHRGKADEPEEAQRA
;
A
#
# COMPACT_ATOMS: atom_id res chain seq x y z
N MET A 1 -9.36 4.30 72.02
CA MET A 1 -9.88 5.33 71.10
C MET A 1 -8.71 5.87 70.29
N ASN A 2 -8.91 6.03 68.98
CA ASN A 2 -8.06 6.67 67.95
C ASN A 2 -6.82 5.88 67.50
N LEU A 3 -6.91 5.05 66.45
CA LEU A 3 -6.83 5.35 65.01
C LEU A 3 -5.55 6.09 64.59
N CYS A 4 -4.62 5.34 63.97
CA CYS A 4 -3.73 5.87 62.95
C CYS A 4 -3.78 4.92 61.74
N ARG A 5 -4.26 5.48 60.62
CA ARG A 5 -4.43 4.84 59.30
C ARG A 5 -3.14 5.01 58.49
N GLY A 6 -2.81 3.97 57.73
CA GLY A 6 -2.49 4.06 56.30
C GLY A 6 -1.07 4.42 55.89
N LEU A 7 -0.40 3.48 55.20
CA LEU A 7 0.01 3.69 53.80
C LEU A 7 0.37 2.34 53.19
N SER A 8 -0.61 1.69 52.53
CA SER A 8 -0.35 0.50 51.73
C SER A 8 0.11 0.95 50.35
N ILE A 9 1.41 0.85 50.10
CA ILE A 9 2.03 1.18 48.81
C ILE A 9 1.55 0.13 47.81
N SER A 10 0.59 0.52 46.95
CA SER A 10 0.20 -0.28 45.79
C SER A 10 1.36 -0.32 44.81
N MET A 11 1.99 -1.49 44.72
CA MET A 11 3.01 -1.80 43.74
C MET A 11 2.35 -1.90 42.36
N GLY A 12 2.26 -0.75 41.68
CA GLY A 12 1.81 -0.66 40.30
C GLY A 12 2.78 -1.40 39.39
N PHE A 13 2.38 -2.59 38.97
CA PHE A 13 3.07 -3.38 37.94
C PHE A 13 2.99 -2.59 36.62
N CYS A 14 4.04 -1.82 36.32
CA CYS A 14 4.20 -1.19 35.02
C CYS A 14 4.41 -2.31 34.00
N LEU A 15 3.37 -2.59 33.20
CA LEU A 15 3.48 -3.41 32.00
C LEU A 15 4.38 -2.68 31.02
N ILE A 16 5.68 -2.98 31.06
CA ILE A 16 6.62 -2.55 30.03
C ILE A 16 6.26 -3.37 28.80
N ALA A 17 5.48 -2.78 27.90
CA ALA A 17 5.25 -3.34 26.58
C ALA A 17 6.60 -3.49 25.89
N SER A 18 7.05 -4.72 25.69
CA SER A 18 8.26 -5.03 24.93
C SER A 18 8.03 -4.59 23.49
N TRP A 19 8.64 -3.49 23.09
CA TRP A 19 8.67 -3.06 21.70
C TRP A 19 9.43 -4.15 20.93
N ALA A 20 8.77 -4.87 20.03
CA ALA A 20 9.44 -5.80 19.15
C ALA A 20 10.37 -5.00 18.23
N TRP A 21 11.67 -4.96 18.56
CA TRP A 21 12.67 -4.22 17.79
C TRP A 21 13.05 -5.02 16.55
N ALA A 22 12.31 -4.81 15.46
CA ALA A 22 12.90 -4.97 14.13
C ALA A 22 13.86 -3.79 13.90
N TYR A 23 15.05 -4.07 13.38
CA TYR A 23 16.18 -3.16 13.16
C TYR A 23 15.84 -1.66 13.19
N PRO A 24 15.96 -1.00 14.36
CA PRO A 24 15.45 0.34 14.56
C PRO A 24 16.19 1.39 13.73
N GLU A 25 17.40 1.09 13.24
CA GLU A 25 18.23 2.01 12.47
C GLU A 25 17.55 2.43 11.15
N PHE A 26 16.93 1.47 10.45
CA PHE A 26 16.20 1.77 9.22
C PHE A 26 14.92 2.57 9.50
N GLN A 27 14.17 2.21 10.55
CA GLN A 27 12.96 2.93 10.95
C GLN A 27 13.28 4.39 11.34
N GLN A 28 14.34 4.58 12.12
CA GLN A 28 14.80 5.91 12.54
C GLN A 28 15.23 6.76 11.34
N TYR A 29 15.98 6.17 10.39
CA TYR A 29 16.35 6.87 9.17
C TYR A 29 15.12 7.31 8.39
N VAL A 30 14.22 6.38 8.07
CA VAL A 30 13.00 6.68 7.30
C VAL A 30 12.17 7.75 8.00
N GLN A 31 11.99 7.65 9.32
CA GLN A 31 11.26 8.65 10.09
C GLN A 31 11.93 10.02 10.06
N SER A 32 13.26 10.09 10.18
CA SER A 32 14.01 11.35 10.11
C SER A 32 13.99 11.98 8.72
N HIS A 33 13.94 11.16 7.66
CA HIS A 33 14.02 11.62 6.27
C HIS A 33 12.66 12.01 5.70
N SER A 34 11.63 11.18 5.94
CA SER A 34 10.28 11.36 5.39
C SER A 34 9.31 12.08 6.32
N GLY A 35 9.59 12.10 7.62
CA GLY A 35 8.64 12.51 8.66
C GLY A 35 7.54 11.47 8.94
N ARG A 36 7.55 10.31 8.27
CA ARG A 36 6.56 9.23 8.45
C ARG A 36 7.12 8.12 9.34
N THR A 37 6.28 7.58 10.20
CA THR A 37 6.64 6.39 11.00
C THR A 37 6.33 5.13 10.21
N THR A 38 7.32 4.26 10.04
CA THR A 38 7.10 2.90 9.53
C THR A 38 6.98 1.92 10.70
N ASN A 39 6.33 0.78 10.47
CA ASN A 39 6.17 -0.28 11.47
C ASN A 39 6.85 -1.58 10.98
N CYS A 40 6.77 -2.66 11.77
CA CYS A 40 7.38 -3.93 11.37
C CYS A 40 6.76 -4.52 10.09
N ALA A 41 5.53 -4.16 9.74
CA ALA A 41 4.86 -4.65 8.53
C ALA A 41 5.57 -4.21 7.24
N MET A 42 6.48 -3.24 7.31
CA MET A 42 7.31 -2.84 6.17
C MET A 42 8.15 -4.02 5.66
N CYS A 43 8.72 -4.83 6.55
CA CYS A 43 9.59 -5.97 6.17
C CYS A 43 9.09 -7.33 6.69
N HIS A 44 8.15 -7.34 7.62
CA HIS A 44 7.62 -8.56 8.24
C HIS A 44 6.19 -8.84 7.79
N LYS A 45 5.86 -10.13 7.72
CA LYS A 45 4.51 -10.60 7.41
C LYS A 45 3.49 -10.21 8.47
N HIS A 46 3.93 -10.04 9.71
CA HIS A 46 3.09 -9.63 10.84
C HIS A 46 3.48 -8.24 11.37
N PRO A 47 2.51 -7.31 11.59
CA PRO A 47 2.79 -5.94 12.01
C PRO A 47 3.40 -5.81 13.42
N ASP A 48 3.14 -6.77 14.30
CA ASP A 48 3.74 -6.84 15.64
C ASP A 48 5.21 -7.35 15.62
N GLY A 49 5.76 -7.62 14.44
CA GLY A 49 7.11 -8.12 14.27
C GLY A 49 7.22 -9.66 14.31
N PRO A 50 8.46 -10.19 14.35
CA PRO A 50 8.75 -11.59 14.04
C PRO A 50 8.40 -12.58 15.16
N THR A 51 8.17 -12.11 16.38
CA THR A 51 7.98 -12.95 17.58
C THR A 51 6.52 -12.98 18.02
N GLY A 52 6.00 -14.17 18.33
CA GLY A 52 4.64 -14.36 18.86
C GLY A 52 4.00 -15.63 18.31
N LEU A 53 2.71 -15.80 18.55
CA LEU A 53 1.92 -17.00 18.19
C LEU A 53 0.95 -16.76 17.03
N LYS A 54 0.93 -15.54 16.45
CA LYS A 54 0.04 -15.20 15.33
C LYS A 54 0.69 -15.59 13.99
N PRO A 55 -0.09 -15.82 12.92
CA PRO A 55 0.43 -16.17 11.60
C PRO A 55 1.55 -15.24 11.14
N GLY A 56 2.64 -15.81 10.61
CA GLY A 56 3.83 -15.06 10.17
C GLY A 56 4.80 -14.70 11.30
N GLN A 57 4.58 -15.21 12.52
CA GLN A 57 5.51 -15.09 13.65
C GLN A 57 6.13 -16.44 13.99
N ILE A 58 7.33 -16.42 14.59
CA ILE A 58 8.14 -17.62 14.88
C ILE A 58 7.34 -18.73 15.61
N GLY A 59 6.50 -18.36 16.57
CA GLY A 59 5.77 -19.33 17.39
C GLY A 59 4.52 -19.90 16.73
N SER A 60 4.15 -19.43 15.53
CA SER A 60 3.04 -19.99 14.74
C SER A 60 3.50 -20.81 13.54
N LEU A 61 4.81 -20.95 13.31
CA LEU A 61 5.34 -21.60 12.12
C LEU A 61 5.14 -23.12 12.17
N SER A 62 4.78 -23.72 11.04
CA SER A 62 4.81 -25.17 10.87
C SER A 62 6.25 -25.72 10.89
N GLU A 63 6.41 -27.05 10.96
CA GLU A 63 7.74 -27.66 10.86
C GLU A 63 8.42 -27.36 9.51
N GLU A 64 7.65 -27.33 8.42
CA GLU A 64 8.14 -26.98 7.08
C GLU A 64 8.57 -25.51 7.02
N GLU A 65 7.75 -24.59 7.52
CA GLU A 65 8.10 -23.16 7.58
C GLU A 65 9.32 -22.94 8.48
N MET A 66 9.44 -23.69 9.57
CA MET A 66 10.59 -23.62 10.44
C MET A 66 11.86 -24.12 9.72
N ASN A 67 11.77 -25.17 8.91
CA ASN A 67 12.86 -25.61 8.05
C ASN A 67 13.23 -24.57 6.99
N GLN A 68 12.24 -23.94 6.33
CA GLN A 68 12.46 -22.85 5.38
C GLN A 68 13.18 -21.66 6.03
N LEU A 69 12.75 -21.25 7.22
CA LEU A 69 13.41 -20.18 7.96
C LEU A 69 14.85 -20.56 8.35
N ASN A 70 15.12 -21.81 8.71
CA ASN A 70 16.48 -22.28 8.99
C ASN A 70 17.36 -22.22 7.73
N GLN A 71 16.82 -22.61 6.57
CA GLN A 71 17.51 -22.45 5.28
C GLN A 71 17.75 -20.97 4.95
N ALA A 72 16.75 -20.11 5.14
CA ALA A 72 16.88 -18.67 4.93
C ALA A 72 17.93 -18.03 5.85
N ARG A 73 18.03 -18.47 7.10
CA ARG A 73 19.05 -18.01 8.04
C ARG A 73 20.47 -18.37 7.62
N ALA A 74 20.64 -19.47 6.90
CA ALA A 74 21.92 -19.99 6.42
C ALA A 74 22.35 -19.39 5.06
N ALA A 75 21.44 -18.72 4.34
CA ALA A 75 21.74 -18.04 3.09
C ALA A 75 22.24 -16.62 3.35
N PHE A 76 23.55 -16.45 3.28
CA PHE A 76 24.21 -15.15 3.51
C PHE A 76 24.39 -14.32 2.23
N GLU A 77 24.57 -15.00 1.11
CA GLU A 77 24.87 -14.41 -0.20
C GLU A 77 23.61 -14.12 -1.02
N PRO A 78 23.62 -13.08 -1.88
CA PRO A 78 22.52 -12.77 -2.80
C PRO A 78 22.26 -13.91 -3.81
N GLY A 79 21.06 -13.94 -4.38
CA GLY A 79 20.68 -14.92 -5.42
C GLY A 79 20.37 -16.34 -4.94
N LYS A 80 20.54 -16.65 -3.65
CA LYS A 80 20.11 -17.94 -3.08
C LYS A 80 18.60 -18.04 -2.81
N ASN A 81 17.85 -16.95 -3.01
CA ASN A 81 16.38 -16.81 -2.93
C ASN A 81 15.68 -17.74 -1.91
N PRO A 82 16.12 -17.81 -0.64
CA PRO A 82 15.42 -18.62 0.32
C PRO A 82 14.12 -17.90 0.72
N HIS A 83 12.99 -18.60 0.66
CA HIS A 83 11.73 -18.06 1.16
C HIS A 83 11.78 -17.98 2.69
N ASN A 84 11.70 -16.78 3.25
CA ASN A 84 11.59 -16.57 4.69
C ASN A 84 10.12 -16.35 5.07
N PRO A 85 9.49 -17.27 5.82
CA PRO A 85 8.05 -17.19 6.14
C PRO A 85 7.68 -16.05 7.11
N ILE A 86 8.67 -15.43 7.76
CA ILE A 86 8.48 -14.30 8.67
C ILE A 86 8.55 -12.96 7.94
N LEU A 87 9.27 -12.91 6.83
CA LEU A 87 9.38 -11.71 6.02
C LEU A 87 8.17 -11.61 5.09
N ASN A 88 7.73 -10.39 4.82
CA ASN A 88 6.80 -10.14 3.72
C ASN A 88 7.56 -10.22 2.37
N GLU A 89 6.89 -9.85 1.28
CA GLU A 89 7.50 -9.87 -0.04
C GLU A 89 8.69 -8.90 -0.15
N PHE A 90 8.55 -7.68 0.34
CA PHE A 90 9.64 -6.68 0.37
C PHE A 90 10.86 -7.15 1.18
N GLY A 91 10.65 -7.68 2.38
CA GLY A 91 11.73 -8.22 3.22
C GLY A 91 12.46 -9.38 2.53
N ASN A 92 11.72 -10.29 1.89
CA ASN A 92 12.33 -11.37 1.11
C ASN A 92 13.08 -10.82 -0.12
N LYS A 93 12.53 -9.81 -0.80
CA LYS A 93 13.15 -9.14 -1.95
C LYS A 93 14.48 -8.49 -1.57
N ILE A 94 14.55 -7.80 -0.43
CA ILE A 94 15.80 -7.22 0.08
C ILE A 94 16.87 -8.31 0.19
N ILE A 95 16.58 -9.41 0.89
CA ILE A 95 17.57 -10.48 1.11
C ILE A 95 17.93 -11.17 -0.21
N ALA A 96 16.97 -11.36 -1.12
CA ALA A 96 17.22 -11.93 -2.44
C ALA A 96 18.18 -11.07 -3.29
N THR A 97 17.97 -9.75 -3.30
CA THR A 97 18.71 -8.80 -4.12
C THR A 97 20.11 -8.54 -3.59
N ILE A 98 20.25 -8.21 -2.30
CA ILE A 98 21.53 -7.74 -1.75
C ILE A 98 22.21 -8.76 -0.82
N GLY A 99 21.49 -9.80 -0.38
CA GLY A 99 22.01 -10.77 0.57
C GLY A 99 21.95 -10.27 2.02
N LYS A 100 21.98 -11.22 2.96
CA LYS A 100 21.90 -10.94 4.40
C LYS A 100 23.16 -10.22 4.91
N THR A 101 24.34 -10.59 4.41
CA THR A 101 25.60 -9.95 4.82
C THR A 101 25.55 -8.45 4.51
N LYS A 102 25.18 -8.09 3.28
CA LYS A 102 25.09 -6.70 2.87
C LYS A 102 24.00 -5.94 3.62
N PHE A 103 22.83 -6.56 3.82
CA PHE A 103 21.76 -5.96 4.61
C PHE A 103 22.22 -5.61 6.04
N LEU A 104 22.98 -6.49 6.68
CA LEU A 104 23.53 -6.23 8.01
C LEU A 104 24.58 -5.11 8.02
N GLU A 105 25.41 -4.99 6.99
CA GLU A 105 26.34 -3.85 6.83
C GLU A 105 25.58 -2.52 6.69
N LEU A 106 24.51 -2.51 5.87
CA LEU A 106 23.69 -1.33 5.63
C LEU A 106 22.94 -0.83 6.87
N ARG A 107 22.88 -1.60 7.96
CA ARG A 107 22.37 -1.07 9.25
C ARG A 107 23.16 0.13 9.75
N LEU A 108 24.44 0.21 9.42
CA LEU A 108 25.28 1.36 9.77
C LEU A 108 25.03 2.56 8.84
N HIS A 109 24.49 2.31 7.65
CA HIS A 109 24.24 3.29 6.60
C HIS A 109 22.87 3.03 5.92
N PRO A 110 21.75 3.18 6.64
CA PRO A 110 20.41 2.83 6.15
C PRO A 110 20.02 3.62 4.88
N GLN A 111 20.59 4.81 4.69
CA GLN A 111 20.41 5.64 3.49
C GLN A 111 20.91 5.00 2.19
N ASP A 112 21.80 4.00 2.28
CA ASP A 112 22.38 3.35 1.10
C ASP A 112 21.53 2.17 0.60
N LEU A 113 20.51 1.75 1.38
CA LEU A 113 19.61 0.65 1.01
C LEU A 113 18.88 0.86 -0.34
N PRO A 114 18.30 2.04 -0.65
CA PRO A 114 17.67 2.29 -1.95
C PRO A 114 18.62 2.07 -3.13
N SER A 115 19.86 2.54 -2.99
CA SER A 115 20.88 2.40 -4.03
C SER A 115 21.29 0.95 -4.22
N ALA A 116 21.31 0.16 -3.14
CA ALA A 116 21.62 -1.26 -3.19
C ALA A 116 20.46 -2.10 -3.76
N LEU A 117 19.20 -1.71 -3.54
CA LEU A 117 18.02 -2.37 -4.10
C LEU A 117 17.82 -2.09 -5.60
N GLY A 118 18.22 -0.90 -6.05
CA GLY A 118 17.92 -0.42 -7.39
C GLY A 118 16.49 0.08 -7.53
N GLN A 119 16.14 0.53 -8.74
CA GLN A 119 14.86 1.22 -9.03
C GLN A 119 13.88 0.34 -9.83
N ASP A 120 14.26 -0.90 -10.12
CA ASP A 120 13.51 -1.80 -11.00
C ASP A 120 12.40 -2.59 -10.29
N SER A 121 12.32 -2.49 -8.96
CA SER A 121 11.36 -3.23 -8.13
C SER A 121 10.16 -2.33 -7.79
N ASP A 122 8.96 -2.84 -8.08
CA ASP A 122 7.65 -2.23 -7.82
C ASP A 122 6.71 -3.41 -7.52
N LEU A 123 6.66 -3.85 -6.25
CA LEU A 123 6.04 -5.12 -5.86
C LEU A 123 4.51 -5.07 -5.86
N ASP A 124 3.91 -3.96 -5.45
CA ASP A 124 2.47 -3.77 -5.48
C ASP A 124 1.96 -3.23 -6.82
N HIS A 125 2.87 -2.91 -7.75
CA HIS A 125 2.58 -2.43 -9.08
C HIS A 125 1.77 -1.14 -9.05
N ASP A 126 1.99 -0.24 -8.09
CA ASP A 126 1.36 1.08 -8.05
C ASP A 126 2.03 2.08 -9.02
N GLY A 127 3.25 1.77 -9.47
CA GLY A 127 4.09 2.55 -10.37
C GLY A 127 5.17 3.39 -9.68
N ILE A 128 5.29 3.29 -8.36
CA ILE A 128 6.36 3.84 -7.53
C ILE A 128 7.31 2.68 -7.19
N SER A 129 8.62 2.91 -7.25
CA SER A 129 9.56 1.85 -6.94
C SER A 129 9.65 1.60 -5.44
N ASP A 130 9.89 0.35 -5.03
CA ASP A 130 10.05 -0.02 -3.62
C ASP A 130 11.17 0.78 -2.92
N ALA A 131 12.19 1.17 -3.68
CA ALA A 131 13.31 1.99 -3.20
C ALA A 131 12.88 3.43 -2.91
N ASP A 132 12.08 4.04 -3.78
CA ASP A 132 11.50 5.36 -3.55
C ASP A 132 10.52 5.34 -2.38
N GLU A 133 9.74 4.27 -2.27
CA GLU A 133 8.80 4.06 -1.18
C GLU A 133 9.48 3.90 0.17
N TYR A 134 10.58 3.15 0.22
CA TYR A 134 11.40 3.07 1.42
C TYR A 134 11.86 4.45 1.89
N VAL A 135 12.36 5.28 0.97
CA VAL A 135 12.81 6.65 1.28
C VAL A 135 11.63 7.54 1.70
N ALA A 136 10.48 7.36 1.05
CA ALA A 136 9.25 8.10 1.33
C ALA A 136 8.56 7.66 2.62
N GLY A 137 8.98 6.54 3.23
CA GLY A 137 8.32 5.94 4.38
C GLY A 137 6.91 5.44 4.07
N THR A 138 6.71 4.92 2.87
CA THR A 138 5.49 4.24 2.43
C THR A 138 5.66 2.71 2.45
N HIS A 139 4.63 1.95 2.07
CA HIS A 139 4.64 0.48 2.22
C HIS A 139 4.81 -0.19 0.86
N PRO A 140 5.96 -0.85 0.59
CA PRO A 140 6.25 -1.44 -0.72
C PRO A 140 5.40 -2.65 -1.15
N VAL A 141 4.31 -2.93 -0.46
CA VAL A 141 3.45 -4.09 -0.71
C VAL A 141 1.97 -3.69 -0.62
N ASP A 142 1.68 -2.40 -0.54
CA ASP A 142 0.35 -1.84 -0.36
C ASP A 142 0.15 -0.70 -1.34
N GLU A 143 -0.57 -0.99 -2.42
CA GLU A 143 -0.86 -0.07 -3.54
C GLU A 143 -1.52 1.26 -3.12
N SER A 144 -2.07 1.32 -1.91
CA SER A 144 -2.72 2.51 -1.35
C SER A 144 -1.78 3.36 -0.48
N SER A 145 -0.63 2.82 -0.13
CA SER A 145 0.37 3.43 0.72
C SER A 145 1.46 4.03 -0.16
N GLY A 146 1.22 5.23 -0.68
CA GLY A 146 2.18 5.95 -1.50
C GLY A 146 2.21 7.44 -1.19
N ILE A 147 2.97 8.21 -1.96
CA ILE A 147 2.86 9.68 -1.91
C ILE A 147 1.57 10.07 -2.66
N PRO A 148 0.59 10.76 -2.02
CA PRO A 148 -0.74 10.93 -2.60
C PRO A 148 -0.76 11.51 -4.02
N PHE A 149 0.07 12.52 -4.27
CA PHE A 149 0.15 13.13 -5.60
C PHE A 149 0.79 12.21 -6.65
N ARG A 150 1.82 11.42 -6.27
CA ARG A 150 2.43 10.45 -7.19
C ARG A 150 1.43 9.35 -7.53
N LEU A 151 0.79 8.75 -6.52
CA LEU A 151 -0.28 7.77 -6.69
C LEU A 151 -1.38 8.28 -7.61
N PHE A 152 -1.84 9.52 -7.40
CA PHE A 152 -2.86 10.14 -8.26
C PHE A 152 -2.40 10.22 -9.72
N VAL A 153 -1.17 10.70 -9.98
CA VAL A 153 -0.63 10.82 -11.33
C VAL A 153 -0.46 9.44 -11.98
N HIS A 154 0.02 8.44 -11.25
CA HIS A 154 0.18 7.08 -11.76
C HIS A 154 -1.16 6.44 -12.08
N ASN A 155 -2.14 6.55 -11.18
CA ASN A 155 -3.52 6.08 -11.43
C ASN A 155 -4.16 6.82 -12.60
N LEU A 156 -4.00 8.13 -12.71
CA LEU A 156 -4.53 8.91 -13.83
C LEU A 156 -3.95 8.44 -15.16
N LYS A 157 -2.64 8.17 -15.23
CA LYS A 157 -1.98 7.63 -16.44
C LYS A 157 -2.45 6.22 -16.76
N ARG A 158 -2.51 5.34 -15.75
CA ARG A 158 -2.98 3.94 -15.87
C ARG A 158 -4.39 3.87 -16.45
N TYR A 159 -5.28 4.73 -15.98
CA TYR A 159 -6.69 4.74 -16.38
C TYR A 159 -7.01 5.78 -17.46
N ALA A 160 -6.03 6.45 -18.06
CA ALA A 160 -6.24 7.53 -19.02
C ALA A 160 -7.12 7.11 -20.20
N PHE A 161 -6.85 5.92 -20.75
CA PHE A 161 -7.66 5.38 -21.85
C PHE A 161 -9.13 5.19 -21.45
N HIS A 162 -9.39 4.59 -20.28
CA HIS A 162 -10.75 4.37 -19.79
C HIS A 162 -11.47 5.69 -19.50
N ILE A 163 -10.78 6.66 -18.91
CA ILE A 163 -11.32 8.00 -18.66
C ILE A 163 -11.72 8.67 -19.98
N VAL A 164 -10.87 8.61 -21.01
CA VAL A 164 -11.19 9.13 -22.34
C VAL A 164 -12.39 8.40 -22.95
N MET A 165 -12.43 7.07 -22.87
CA MET A 165 -13.54 6.29 -23.41
C MET A 165 -14.87 6.58 -22.70
N ILE A 166 -14.85 6.74 -21.37
CA ILE A 166 -16.02 7.16 -20.60
C ILE A 166 -16.47 8.55 -21.05
N ALA A 167 -15.56 9.50 -21.17
CA ALA A 167 -15.88 10.85 -21.63
C ALA A 167 -16.51 10.85 -23.03
N LEU A 168 -15.97 10.06 -23.96
CA LEU A 168 -16.51 9.90 -25.31
C LEU A 168 -17.89 9.23 -25.30
N ALA A 169 -18.07 8.17 -24.52
CA ALA A 169 -19.33 7.46 -24.39
C ALA A 169 -20.42 8.36 -23.78
N THR A 170 -20.08 9.10 -22.71
CA THR A 170 -20.97 10.09 -22.09
C THR A 170 -21.30 11.20 -23.09
N GLY A 171 -20.31 11.73 -23.81
CA GLY A 171 -20.52 12.75 -24.83
C GLY A 171 -21.44 12.29 -25.97
N ALA A 172 -21.20 11.09 -26.50
CA ALA A 172 -22.04 10.49 -27.54
C ALA A 172 -23.47 10.21 -27.04
N GLY A 173 -23.62 9.74 -25.79
CA GLY A 173 -24.92 9.51 -25.17
C GLY A 173 -25.73 10.80 -25.01
N VAL A 174 -25.11 11.85 -24.48
CA VAL A 174 -25.74 13.18 -24.35
C VAL A 174 -26.09 13.75 -25.73
N TYR A 175 -25.19 13.62 -26.71
CA TYR A 175 -25.45 14.05 -28.08
C TYR A 175 -26.64 13.29 -28.70
N GLY A 176 -26.67 11.97 -28.58
CA GLY A 176 -27.75 11.13 -29.09
C GLY A 176 -29.10 11.46 -28.45
N LEU A 177 -29.14 11.67 -27.13
CA LEU A 177 -30.34 12.10 -26.42
C LEU A 177 -30.85 13.46 -26.94
N ASN A 178 -29.95 14.43 -27.13
CA ASN A 178 -30.31 15.74 -27.67
C ASN A 178 -30.84 15.66 -29.11
N ALA A 179 -30.22 14.84 -29.95
CA ALA A 179 -30.69 14.60 -31.32
C ALA A 179 -32.08 13.96 -31.35
N LEU A 180 -32.33 12.99 -30.46
CA LEU A 180 -33.63 12.32 -30.31
C LEU A 180 -34.72 13.30 -29.87
N LEU A 181 -34.43 14.16 -28.88
CA LEU A 181 -35.37 15.19 -28.43
C LEU A 181 -35.73 16.18 -29.53
N LYS A 182 -34.74 16.65 -30.31
CA LYS A 182 -34.98 17.50 -31.47
C LYS A 182 -35.82 16.82 -32.54
N TRP A 183 -35.60 15.52 -32.77
CA TRP A 183 -36.41 14.76 -33.71
C TRP A 183 -37.87 14.67 -33.24
N PHE A 184 -38.12 14.38 -31.95
CA PHE A 184 -39.47 14.38 -31.39
C PHE A 184 -40.17 15.75 -31.53
N ASP A 185 -39.45 16.83 -31.27
CA ASP A 185 -39.97 18.19 -31.41
C ASP A 185 -40.40 18.51 -32.85
N LEU A 186 -39.57 18.13 -33.83
CA LEU A 186 -39.88 18.29 -35.26
C LEU A 186 -41.11 17.48 -35.67
N VAL A 187 -41.26 16.24 -35.19
CA VAL A 187 -42.43 15.39 -35.49
C VAL A 187 -43.71 15.98 -34.90
N LEU A 188 -43.67 16.46 -33.66
CA LEU A 188 -44.83 17.06 -32.99
C LEU A 188 -45.29 18.37 -33.64
N HIS A 189 -44.35 19.22 -34.06
CA HIS A 189 -44.67 20.48 -34.72
C HIS A 189 -45.16 20.29 -36.16
N ARG A 190 -44.66 19.29 -36.89
CA ARG A 190 -45.15 18.96 -38.23
C ARG A 190 -46.62 18.51 -38.22
N GLY A 191 -47.02 17.71 -37.22
CA GLY A 191 -48.41 17.28 -37.06
C GLY A 191 -49.42 18.41 -36.82
N LYS A 192 -48.98 19.57 -36.30
CA LYS A 192 -49.82 20.77 -36.13
C LYS A 192 -49.96 21.62 -37.40
N ALA A 193 -48.99 21.57 -38.30
CA ALA A 193 -49.01 22.35 -39.54
C ALA A 193 -49.90 21.72 -40.62
N ASP A 194 -50.19 20.43 -40.50
CA ASP A 194 -50.99 19.66 -41.45
C ASP A 194 -52.50 19.58 -41.05
N GLU A 195 -52.94 20.29 -39.99
CA GLU A 195 -54.38 20.45 -39.72
C GLU A 195 -55.00 21.44 -40.73
N PRO A 196 -55.95 21.01 -41.58
CA PRO A 196 -56.53 21.88 -42.59
C PRO A 196 -57.33 23.03 -41.95
N GLU A 197 -57.18 24.22 -42.51
CA GLU A 197 -57.88 25.49 -42.22
C GLU A 197 -59.41 25.43 -42.50
N GLU A 198 -60.08 24.30 -42.28
CA GLU A 198 -61.53 24.13 -42.46
C GLU A 198 -62.33 24.35 -41.17
N ALA A 199 -61.68 24.41 -40.00
CA ALA A 199 -62.38 24.56 -38.72
C ALA A 199 -62.63 26.03 -38.27
N GLN A 200 -62.19 27.05 -39.02
CA GLN A 200 -62.35 28.47 -38.65
C GLN A 200 -63.39 29.24 -39.48
N ARG A 201 -64.18 28.56 -40.33
CA ARG A 201 -65.25 29.18 -41.15
C ARG A 201 -66.66 28.61 -40.89
N ALA A 202 -66.95 28.19 -39.67
CA ALA A 202 -68.30 27.83 -39.22
C ALA A 202 -68.76 28.76 -38.09
#